data_AF-A0A938TM86-F1
#
_entry.id   AF-A0A938TM86-F1
#
_cell.length_a   1.000
_cell.length_b   1.000
_cell.length_c   1.000
_cell.angle_alpha   90.00
_cell.angle_beta   90.00
_cell.angle_gamma   90.00
#
_symmetry.space_group_name_H-M   'P 1'
#
loop_
_entity.id
_entity.type
_entity.pdbx_description
1 polymer ?
#
loop_
_entity_poly.entity_id
_entity_poly.type
_entity_poly.pdbx_seq_one_letter_code
_entity_poly.pdbx_strand_id
1 'polypeptide(L)'
;MKSPNIPLIALLMAVLSLTACQSPGYNDNPSQQMTKATVGCLVATDFYAVYFSAYIKPADDGNTKLSAKERKNLFRSFCKDIPKTGTAFFTADVVGDELRQTPIGIRIVEQEHTGGDENKAENFKDTRTITEIPAKLYPKGVVEAQAQLDKEGFYAIYLLVGGEEALSDDEKLRIPLHVGVDPDSKAIFKKLLIGIGGALGLALIAFVAYRSFNRRRNEV
;
A
#
# COMPACT_ATOMS: atom_id res chain seq x y z
N MET A 1 4.85 -49.89 -26.59
CA MET A 1 4.93 -48.54 -25.98
C MET A 1 3.70 -48.35 -25.10
N LYS A 2 3.87 -48.26 -23.78
CA LYS A 2 2.78 -48.23 -22.79
C LYS A 2 2.33 -46.78 -22.61
N SER A 3 1.06 -46.49 -22.85
CA SER A 3 0.48 -45.14 -22.72
C SER A 3 0.56 -44.63 -21.28
N PRO A 4 0.85 -43.34 -21.05
CA PRO A 4 0.93 -42.81 -19.70
C PRO A 4 -0.48 -42.72 -19.11
N ASN A 5 -0.61 -43.19 -17.86
CA ASN A 5 -1.85 -43.16 -17.08
C ASN A 5 -2.24 -41.71 -16.73
N ILE A 6 -2.96 -41.06 -17.65
CA ILE A 6 -3.55 -39.72 -17.50
C ILE A 6 -4.30 -39.47 -16.17
N PRO A 7 -5.03 -40.44 -15.55
CA PRO A 7 -5.64 -40.18 -14.23
C PRO A 7 -4.63 -40.02 -13.10
N LEU A 8 -3.44 -40.65 -13.20
CA LEU A 8 -2.37 -40.53 -12.20
C LEU A 8 -1.73 -39.14 -12.24
N ILE A 9 -1.59 -38.57 -13.44
CA ILE A 9 -1.02 -37.23 -13.66
C ILE A 9 -1.99 -36.15 -13.14
N ALA A 10 -3.29 -36.31 -13.40
CA ALA A 10 -4.32 -35.41 -12.86
C ALA A 10 -4.39 -35.44 -11.33
N LEU A 11 -4.24 -36.63 -10.72
CA LEU A 11 -4.18 -36.78 -9.27
C LEU A 11 -2.91 -36.13 -8.68
N LEU A 12 -1.75 -36.29 -9.33
CA LEU A 12 -0.51 -35.65 -8.90
C LEU A 12 -0.58 -34.12 -8.96
N MET A 13 -1.19 -33.56 -10.02
CA MET A 13 -1.39 -32.12 -10.14
C MET A 13 -2.36 -31.56 -9.07
N ALA A 14 -3.39 -32.33 -8.69
CA ALA A 14 -4.31 -31.94 -7.62
C ALA A 14 -3.64 -31.96 -6.23
N VAL A 15 -2.75 -32.93 -5.96
CA VAL A 15 -1.99 -33.00 -4.69
C VAL A 15 -0.96 -31.88 -4.60
N LEU A 16 -0.29 -31.52 -5.70
CA LEU A 16 0.64 -30.38 -5.75
C LEU A 16 -0.07 -29.04 -5.47
N SER A 17 -1.32 -28.90 -5.93
CA SER A 17 -2.13 -27.68 -5.73
C SER A 17 -2.56 -27.46 -4.27
N LEU A 18 -2.66 -28.53 -3.47
CA LEU A 18 -3.05 -28.45 -2.06
C LEU A 18 -1.91 -27.98 -1.13
N THR A 19 -0.65 -28.15 -1.55
CA THR A 19 0.52 -27.76 -0.74
C THR A 19 0.94 -26.29 -0.92
N ALA A 20 0.40 -25.58 -1.90
CA ALA A 20 0.75 -24.19 -2.18
C ALA A 20 -0.02 -23.14 -1.36
N CYS A 21 -0.96 -23.56 -0.49
CA CYS A 21 -1.68 -22.67 0.42
C CYS A 21 -1.04 -22.61 1.81
N GLN A 22 0.27 -22.38 1.91
CA GLN A 22 0.80 -21.73 3.12
C GLN A 22 0.57 -20.23 2.97
N SER A 23 -0.65 -19.79 3.30
CA SER A 23 -0.91 -18.39 3.65
C SER A 23 0.09 -18.02 4.74
N PRO A 24 0.94 -16.99 4.56
CA PRO A 24 1.80 -16.52 5.64
C PRO A 24 0.86 -16.18 6.80
N GLY A 25 1.04 -16.85 7.94
CA GLY A 25 0.19 -16.69 9.11
C GLY A 25 0.10 -15.21 9.51
N TYR A 26 -1.06 -14.61 9.28
CA TYR A 26 -1.40 -13.29 9.76
C TYR A 26 -1.72 -13.42 11.25
N ASN A 27 -0.79 -13.00 12.11
CA ASN A 27 -1.01 -12.97 13.55
C ASN A 27 -1.51 -11.59 13.97
N ASP A 28 -2.59 -11.53 14.76
CA ASP A 28 -3.15 -10.28 15.28
C ASP A 28 -2.37 -9.75 16.50
N ASN A 29 -1.11 -10.18 16.68
CA ASN A 29 -0.31 -9.83 17.85
C ASN A 29 0.50 -8.55 17.56
N PRO A 30 0.16 -7.40 18.19
CA PRO A 30 0.75 -6.11 17.85
C PRO A 30 2.27 -6.05 18.13
N SER A 31 2.80 -6.84 19.07
CA SER A 31 4.24 -6.88 19.38
C SER A 31 5.10 -7.51 18.29
N GLN A 32 4.53 -8.36 17.43
CA GLN A 32 5.23 -9.04 16.34
C GLN A 32 5.10 -8.27 15.01
N GLN A 33 4.24 -7.24 14.94
CA GLN A 33 4.16 -6.36 13.77
C GLN A 33 5.39 -5.45 13.65
N MET A 34 6.03 -5.09 14.77
CA MET A 34 7.28 -4.31 14.76
C MET A 34 8.48 -5.06 14.17
N THR A 35 8.45 -6.40 14.08
CA THR A 35 9.63 -7.20 13.70
C THR A 35 9.62 -7.68 12.25
N LYS A 36 8.51 -7.55 11.52
CA LYS A 36 8.40 -8.01 10.12
C LYS A 36 7.81 -6.99 9.13
N ALA A 37 7.18 -5.92 9.60
CA ALA A 37 6.73 -4.84 8.73
C ALA A 37 7.82 -3.76 8.67
N THR A 38 8.30 -3.47 7.47
CA THR A 38 8.96 -2.19 7.18
C THR A 38 8.08 -1.09 7.79
N VAL A 39 8.65 -0.25 8.66
CA VAL A 39 7.94 0.86 9.31
C VAL A 39 7.72 1.94 8.24
N GLY A 40 6.75 1.72 7.36
CA GLY A 40 6.50 2.55 6.18
C GLY A 40 6.63 1.83 4.84
N CYS A 41 6.41 2.58 3.76
CA CYS A 41 6.53 2.15 2.37
C CYS A 41 7.72 2.82 1.71
N LEU A 42 8.39 2.07 0.84
CA LEU A 42 9.39 2.64 -0.05
C LEU A 42 8.68 3.47 -1.13
N VAL A 43 9.00 4.76 -1.18
CA VAL A 43 8.63 5.65 -2.29
C VAL A 43 9.92 6.06 -2.98
N ALA A 44 10.00 5.85 -4.29
CA ALA A 44 11.20 6.12 -5.05
C ALA A 44 10.89 6.80 -6.39
N THR A 45 11.81 7.67 -6.81
CA THR A 45 12.00 8.15 -8.18
C THR A 45 13.28 7.53 -8.74
N ASP A 46 13.67 7.92 -9.95
CA ASP A 46 14.94 7.50 -10.55
C ASP A 46 16.17 8.01 -9.78
N PHE A 47 16.01 9.04 -8.94
CA PHE A 47 17.11 9.69 -8.21
C PHE A 47 17.07 9.48 -6.70
N TYR A 48 15.87 9.40 -6.12
CA TYR A 48 15.70 9.44 -4.67
C TYR A 48 14.78 8.32 -4.20
N ALA A 49 15.05 7.79 -3.02
CA ALA A 49 14.17 6.84 -2.37
C ALA A 49 14.03 7.17 -0.88
N VAL A 50 12.83 6.99 -0.34
CA VAL A 50 12.53 7.20 1.08
C VAL A 50 11.61 6.11 1.63
N TYR A 51 11.79 5.74 2.89
CA TYR A 51 10.78 5.01 3.64
C TYR A 51 9.81 6.00 4.27
N PHE A 52 8.62 6.09 3.69
CA PHE A 52 7.57 6.99 4.10
C PHE A 52 6.60 6.32 5.07
N SER A 53 6.19 7.03 6.11
CA SER A 53 5.12 6.60 7.00
C SER A 53 4.27 7.78 7.47
N ALA A 54 2.96 7.55 7.63
CA ALA A 54 2.01 8.52 8.14
C ALA A 54 1.24 7.95 9.34
N TYR A 55 0.99 8.77 10.36
CA TYR A 55 0.18 8.43 11.53
C TYR A 55 -0.87 9.50 11.75
N ILE A 56 -2.07 9.10 12.19
CA ILE A 56 -3.16 10.04 12.48
C ILE A 56 -3.38 10.12 13.97
N LYS A 57 -3.37 11.34 14.51
CA LYS A 57 -3.75 11.60 15.89
C LYS A 57 -5.20 11.10 16.09
N PRO A 58 -5.48 10.29 17.13
CA PRO A 58 -6.86 9.97 17.48
C PRO A 58 -7.64 11.25 17.80
N ALA A 59 -8.95 11.22 17.60
CA ALA A 59 -9.80 12.31 18.07
C ALA A 59 -9.65 12.39 19.60
N ASP A 60 -9.39 13.58 20.12
CA ASP A 60 -9.21 13.83 21.54
C ASP A 60 -10.57 14.17 22.14
N ASP A 61 -11.39 13.14 22.38
CA ASP A 61 -12.59 13.28 23.17
C ASP A 61 -12.29 12.73 24.56
N GLY A 62 -11.98 13.64 25.50
CA GLY A 62 -11.48 13.36 26.85
C GLY A 62 -12.31 12.45 27.76
N ASN A 63 -13.26 11.66 27.24
CA ASN A 63 -14.03 10.64 27.93
C ASN A 63 -14.35 9.36 27.13
N THR A 64 -13.82 9.14 25.92
CA THR A 64 -14.23 7.97 25.12
C THR A 64 -13.19 6.86 25.09
N LYS A 65 -13.63 5.63 25.43
CA LYS A 65 -12.84 4.41 25.22
C LYS A 65 -12.60 4.25 23.71
N LEU A 66 -11.36 4.40 23.26
CA LEU A 66 -10.98 4.11 21.87
C LEU A 66 -11.52 2.73 21.47
N SER A 67 -12.22 2.68 20.34
CA SER A 67 -12.67 1.41 19.77
C SER A 67 -11.47 0.49 19.48
N ALA A 68 -11.71 -0.82 19.35
CA ALA A 68 -10.65 -1.75 18.96
C ALA A 68 -9.97 -1.34 17.63
N LYS A 69 -10.76 -0.80 16.69
CA LYS A 69 -10.27 -0.30 15.40
C LYS A 69 -9.37 0.92 15.56
N GLU A 70 -9.76 1.88 16.41
CA GLU A 70 -8.96 3.09 16.63
C GLU A 70 -7.66 2.77 17.37
N ARG A 71 -7.69 1.89 18.38
CA ARG A 71 -6.48 1.42 19.07
C ARG A 71 -5.50 0.74 18.12
N LYS A 72 -6.02 -0.09 17.19
CA LYS A 72 -5.19 -0.70 16.13
C LYS A 72 -4.56 0.38 15.24
N ASN A 73 -5.30 1.43 14.90
CA ASN A 73 -4.82 2.50 14.04
C ASN A 73 -3.79 3.43 14.70
N LEU A 74 -3.71 3.49 16.03
CA LEU A 74 -2.72 4.31 16.75
C LEU A 74 -1.27 3.93 16.40
N PHE A 75 -1.01 2.63 16.23
CA PHE A 75 0.34 2.10 15.96
C PHE A 75 0.53 1.70 14.50
N ARG A 76 -0.46 2.01 13.66
CA ARG A 76 -0.44 1.65 12.24
C ARG A 76 0.17 2.79 11.44
N SER A 77 1.25 2.50 10.73
CA SER A 77 1.76 3.36 9.67
C SER A 77 0.85 3.28 8.43
N PHE A 78 0.45 4.43 7.92
CA PHE A 78 -0.25 4.59 6.64
C PHE A 78 0.72 5.07 5.56
N CYS A 79 0.36 4.81 4.31
CA CYS A 79 1.21 5.05 3.14
C CYS A 79 0.50 5.91 2.10
N LYS A 80 -0.45 5.32 1.37
CA LYS A 80 -1.29 6.03 0.40
C LYS A 80 -2.66 6.36 0.99
N ASP A 81 -3.33 5.36 1.52
CA ASP A 81 -4.70 5.50 2.02
C ASP A 81 -4.70 5.85 3.52
N ILE A 82 -5.23 7.01 3.85
CA ILE A 82 -5.42 7.52 5.22
C ILE A 82 -6.92 7.39 5.57
N PRO A 83 -7.29 6.70 6.66
CA PRO A 83 -8.67 6.30 6.89
C PRO A 83 -9.62 7.43 7.29
N LYS A 84 -9.10 8.56 7.78
CA LYS A 84 -9.90 9.68 8.25
C LYS A 84 -9.14 10.99 8.22
N THR A 85 -9.88 12.09 8.24
CA THR A 85 -9.36 13.44 8.47
C THR A 85 -8.83 13.59 9.91
N GLY A 86 -8.01 14.61 10.12
CA GLY A 86 -7.40 14.91 11.42
C GLY A 86 -5.96 15.39 11.31
N THR A 87 -5.32 15.52 12.47
CA THR A 87 -3.89 15.84 12.54
C THR A 87 -3.07 14.62 12.14
N ALA A 88 -2.30 14.75 11.07
CA ALA A 88 -1.40 13.74 10.57
C ALA A 88 0.05 14.09 10.89
N PHE A 89 0.83 13.07 11.25
CA PHE A 89 2.28 13.12 11.42
C PHE A 89 2.92 12.27 10.35
N PHE A 90 3.85 12.85 9.62
CA PHE A 90 4.54 12.22 8.50
C PHE A 90 6.01 12.08 8.81
N THR A 91 6.58 10.95 8.41
CA THR A 91 8.02 10.72 8.44
C THR A 91 8.47 10.20 7.08
N ALA A 92 9.61 10.67 6.60
CA ALA A 92 10.29 10.11 5.44
C ALA A 92 11.76 9.87 5.81
N ASP A 93 12.17 8.63 5.88
CA ASP A 93 13.57 8.23 6.11
C ASP A 93 14.28 8.11 4.75
N VAL A 94 15.25 8.97 4.49
CA VAL A 94 15.96 9.04 3.22
C VAL A 94 16.94 7.89 3.06
N VAL A 95 16.91 7.28 1.88
CA VAL A 95 17.84 6.23 1.48
C VAL A 95 19.05 6.88 0.80
N GLY A 96 20.24 6.66 1.35
CA GLY A 96 21.50 7.18 0.83
C GLY A 96 22.02 8.41 1.59
N ASP A 97 23.33 8.64 1.49
CA ASP A 97 24.03 9.67 2.27
C ASP A 97 23.94 11.07 1.65
N GLU A 98 23.72 11.16 0.33
CA GLU A 98 23.66 12.44 -0.39
C GLU A 98 22.50 13.32 0.11
N LEU A 99 21.31 12.73 0.26
CA LEU A 99 20.13 13.43 0.78
C LEU A 99 20.29 13.93 2.22
N ARG A 100 21.23 13.39 3.00
CA ARG A 100 21.50 13.84 4.38
C ARG A 100 22.31 15.14 4.40
N GLN A 101 22.99 15.45 3.31
CA GLN A 101 23.83 16.63 3.12
C GLN A 101 23.15 17.69 2.24
N THR A 102 22.01 17.37 1.65
CA THR A 102 21.22 18.27 0.81
C THR A 102 20.04 18.85 1.60
N PRO A 103 19.76 20.16 1.53
CA PRO A 103 18.56 20.73 2.14
C PRO A 103 17.30 20.15 1.51
N ILE A 104 16.33 19.75 2.34
CA ILE A 104 15.04 19.22 1.89
C ILE A 104 13.94 20.14 2.40
N GLY A 105 13.16 20.72 1.48
CA GLY A 105 11.90 21.40 1.79
C GLY A 105 10.75 20.40 1.80
N ILE A 106 9.67 20.72 2.49
CA ILE A 106 8.47 19.89 2.51
C ILE A 106 7.28 20.75 2.13
N ARG A 107 6.49 20.32 1.15
CA ARG A 107 5.23 20.96 0.81
C ARG A 107 4.11 19.95 0.73
N ILE A 108 3.06 20.19 1.51
CA ILE A 108 1.88 19.35 1.59
C ILE A 108 0.74 20.11 0.94
N VAL A 109 0.11 19.51 -0.06
CA VAL A 109 -0.96 20.14 -0.85
C VAL A 109 -2.20 19.25 -0.92
N GLU A 110 -3.36 19.87 -0.99
CA GLU A 110 -4.61 19.27 -1.46
C GLU A 110 -4.55 19.21 -2.99
N GLN A 111 -5.07 18.12 -3.56
CA GLN A 111 -5.10 17.88 -5.00
C GLN A 111 -6.51 17.55 -5.48
N GLU A 112 -6.80 17.95 -6.71
CA GLU A 112 -7.99 17.54 -7.45
C GLU A 112 -7.59 16.60 -8.58
N HIS A 113 -8.31 15.48 -8.71
CA HIS A 113 -8.10 14.54 -9.81
C HIS A 113 -8.77 15.08 -11.08
N THR A 114 -7.98 15.33 -12.12
CA THR A 114 -8.45 15.92 -13.39
C THR A 114 -8.91 14.88 -14.41
N GLY A 115 -8.90 13.59 -14.03
CA GLY A 115 -9.33 12.46 -14.85
C GLY A 115 -8.16 11.64 -15.38
N GLY A 116 -8.42 10.36 -15.73
CA GLY A 116 -7.40 9.42 -16.15
C GLY A 116 -7.02 8.41 -15.05
N ASP A 117 -5.75 8.02 -15.02
CA ASP A 117 -5.21 7.08 -14.03
C ASP A 117 -4.76 7.81 -12.76
N GLU A 118 -5.34 7.46 -11.62
CA GLU A 118 -5.05 8.02 -10.29
C GLU A 118 -3.60 7.78 -9.80
N ASN A 119 -2.81 6.96 -10.51
CA ASN A 119 -1.41 6.74 -10.16
C ASN A 119 -0.46 7.69 -10.86
N LYS A 120 -0.93 8.42 -11.87
CA LYS A 120 -0.10 9.34 -12.66
C LYS A 120 -0.18 10.75 -12.13
N ALA A 121 0.98 11.38 -11.94
CA ALA A 121 1.05 12.73 -11.38
C ALA A 121 0.40 13.78 -12.29
N GLU A 122 0.46 13.63 -13.62
CA GLU A 122 -0.14 14.57 -14.57
C GLU A 122 -1.67 14.70 -14.48
N ASN A 123 -2.33 13.71 -13.87
CA ASN A 123 -3.79 13.67 -13.70
C ASN A 123 -4.25 14.32 -12.38
N PHE A 124 -3.35 15.02 -11.68
CA PHE A 124 -3.67 15.76 -10.47
C PHE A 124 -3.27 17.21 -10.60
N LYS A 125 -4.10 18.09 -10.07
CA LYS A 125 -3.84 19.50 -9.97
C LYS A 125 -3.77 19.91 -8.51
N ASP A 126 -2.68 20.57 -8.11
CA ASP A 126 -2.56 21.17 -6.79
C ASP A 126 -3.56 22.33 -6.64
N THR A 127 -4.37 22.29 -5.59
CA THR A 127 -5.43 23.28 -5.36
C THR A 127 -5.14 24.20 -4.18
N ARG A 128 -4.61 23.65 -3.07
CA ARG A 128 -4.34 24.41 -1.85
C ARG A 128 -3.12 23.85 -1.12
N THR A 129 -2.18 24.71 -0.76
CA THR A 129 -1.08 24.36 0.15
C THR A 129 -1.60 24.27 1.59
N ILE A 130 -1.41 23.12 2.23
CA ILE A 130 -1.81 22.86 3.62
C ILE A 130 -0.68 23.23 4.57
N THR A 131 0.55 22.87 4.21
CA THR A 131 1.74 23.13 5.04
C THR A 131 2.95 23.23 4.14
N GLU A 132 3.83 24.18 4.43
CA GLU A 132 5.11 24.35 3.77
C GLU A 132 6.18 24.56 4.83
N ILE A 133 7.23 23.73 4.77
CA ILE A 133 8.35 23.76 5.69
C ILE A 133 9.58 24.13 4.85
N PRO A 134 10.24 25.25 5.16
CA PRO A 134 11.43 25.69 4.44
C PRO A 134 12.52 24.63 4.44
N ALA A 135 13.34 24.65 3.40
CA ALA A 135 14.39 23.68 3.23
C ALA A 135 15.44 23.76 4.34
N LYS A 136 15.75 22.60 4.91
CA LYS A 136 16.81 22.46 5.92
C LYS A 136 17.54 21.13 5.75
N LEU A 137 18.73 21.06 6.33
CA LEU A 137 19.50 19.81 6.38
C LEU A 137 18.87 18.82 7.35
N TYR A 138 18.86 17.55 6.96
CA TYR A 138 18.46 16.42 7.81
C TYR A 138 19.61 15.41 7.93
N PRO A 139 20.67 15.69 8.72
CA PRO A 139 21.85 14.82 8.81
C PRO A 139 21.55 13.41 9.32
N LYS A 140 20.47 13.26 10.10
CA LYS A 140 19.99 11.96 10.60
C LYS A 140 19.25 11.14 9.54
N GLY A 141 18.96 11.73 8.39
CA GLY A 141 18.22 11.10 7.30
C GLY A 141 16.71 11.03 7.52
N VAL A 142 16.15 11.59 8.59
CA VAL A 142 14.71 11.53 8.84
C VAL A 142 14.09 12.92 8.70
N VAL A 143 13.14 13.02 7.78
CA VAL A 143 12.33 14.20 7.51
C VAL A 143 10.98 14.03 8.19
N GLU A 144 10.53 15.04 8.94
CA GLU A 144 9.28 15.00 9.70
C GLU A 144 8.41 16.20 9.38
N ALA A 145 7.11 15.97 9.25
CA ALA A 145 6.12 17.02 9.05
C ALA A 145 4.83 16.70 9.78
N GLN A 146 4.08 17.75 10.12
CA GLN A 146 2.74 17.65 10.67
C GLN A 146 1.80 18.49 9.82
N ALA A 147 0.62 17.97 9.51
CA ALA A 147 -0.43 18.74 8.84
C ALA A 147 -1.81 18.42 9.39
N GLN A 148 -2.71 19.40 9.31
CA GLN A 148 -4.13 19.19 9.57
C GLN A 148 -4.82 18.84 8.24
N LEU A 149 -5.23 17.59 8.09
CA LEU A 149 -6.01 17.12 6.94
C LEU A 149 -7.49 17.36 7.27
N ASP A 150 -8.05 18.46 6.79
CA ASP A 150 -9.39 18.94 7.14
C ASP A 150 -10.50 18.33 6.26
N LYS A 151 -10.16 17.80 5.08
CA LYS A 151 -11.12 17.20 4.14
C LYS A 151 -10.71 15.81 3.67
N GLU A 152 -11.69 14.99 3.32
CA GLU A 152 -11.48 13.77 2.54
C GLU A 152 -11.14 14.14 1.09
N GLY A 153 -10.32 13.33 0.44
CA GLY A 153 -9.86 13.58 -0.92
C GLY A 153 -8.37 13.32 -1.13
N PHE A 154 -7.83 13.82 -2.24
CA PHE A 154 -6.46 13.59 -2.65
C PHE A 154 -5.53 14.66 -2.11
N TYR A 155 -4.35 14.24 -1.69
CA TYR A 155 -3.28 15.11 -1.23
C TYR A 155 -1.96 14.62 -1.81
N ALA A 156 -0.94 15.49 -1.82
CA ALA A 156 0.43 15.09 -2.09
C ALA A 156 1.38 15.73 -1.09
N ILE A 157 2.41 14.99 -0.73
CA ILE A 157 3.60 15.51 -0.06
C ILE A 157 4.70 15.57 -1.10
N TYR A 158 5.28 16.75 -1.26
CA TYR A 158 6.48 16.98 -2.05
C TYR A 158 7.66 17.13 -1.11
N LEU A 159 8.69 16.30 -1.29
CA LEU A 159 10.01 16.58 -0.74
C LEU A 159 10.80 17.31 -1.83
N LEU A 160 11.18 18.56 -1.52
CA LEU A 160 11.87 19.48 -2.42
C LEU A 160 13.38 19.38 -2.14
N VAL A 161 14.09 18.58 -2.91
CA VAL A 161 15.53 18.34 -2.73
C VAL A 161 16.30 19.51 -3.33
N GLY A 162 17.19 20.13 -2.55
CA GLY A 162 17.96 21.31 -2.96
C GLY A 162 17.30 22.64 -2.59
N GLY A 163 16.02 22.64 -2.22
CA GLY A 163 15.34 23.77 -1.59
C GLY A 163 14.10 24.29 -2.32
N GLU A 164 13.70 25.52 -2.02
CA GLU A 164 12.52 26.17 -2.66
C GLU A 164 12.72 26.42 -4.16
N GLU A 165 13.98 26.41 -4.63
CA GLU A 165 14.35 26.47 -6.06
C GLU A 165 14.29 25.12 -6.78
N ALA A 166 13.81 24.05 -6.13
CA ALA A 166 13.49 22.78 -6.78
C ALA A 166 12.36 23.00 -7.79
N LEU A 167 12.73 23.37 -9.02
CA LEU A 167 11.81 23.73 -10.09
C LEU A 167 11.57 22.57 -11.04
N SER A 168 12.56 21.68 -11.19
CA SER A 168 12.46 20.49 -12.04
C SER A 168 11.70 19.35 -11.36
N ASP A 169 11.14 18.44 -12.16
CA ASP A 169 10.46 17.24 -11.64
C ASP A 169 11.45 16.26 -10.99
N ASP A 170 12.72 16.29 -11.43
CA ASP A 170 13.80 15.45 -10.91
C ASP A 170 14.18 15.82 -9.46
N GLU A 171 13.94 17.07 -9.04
CA GLU A 171 14.24 17.58 -7.70
C GLU A 171 13.05 17.42 -6.72
N LYS A 172 11.93 16.84 -7.18
CA LYS A 172 10.70 16.70 -6.40
C LYS A 172 10.33 15.23 -6.23
N LEU A 173 10.36 14.74 -4.99
CA LEU A 173 9.76 13.45 -4.68
C LEU A 173 8.30 13.63 -4.28
N ARG A 174 7.37 13.19 -5.14
CA ARG A 174 5.93 13.21 -4.87
C ARG A 174 5.48 11.93 -4.16
N ILE A 175 4.81 12.10 -3.02
CA ILE A 175 4.17 11.02 -2.26
C ILE A 175 2.65 11.27 -2.29
N PRO A 176 1.88 10.49 -3.07
CA PRO A 176 0.43 10.68 -3.17
C PRO A 176 -0.31 10.08 -1.97
N LEU A 177 -1.29 10.81 -1.47
CA LEU A 177 -2.16 10.42 -0.35
C LEU A 177 -3.64 10.50 -0.75
N HIS A 178 -4.46 9.62 -0.17
CA HIS A 178 -5.92 9.64 -0.30
C HIS A 178 -6.53 9.53 1.10
N VAL A 179 -7.20 10.59 1.53
CA VAL A 179 -7.80 10.71 2.86
C VAL A 179 -9.29 10.34 2.79
N GLY A 180 -9.77 9.58 3.77
CA GLY A 180 -11.16 9.10 3.83
C GLY A 180 -11.34 7.67 3.29
N VAL A 181 -10.25 6.97 2.99
CA VAL A 181 -10.30 5.60 2.44
C VAL A 181 -9.80 4.62 3.48
N ASP A 182 -10.65 3.66 3.86
CA ASP A 182 -10.24 2.58 4.75
C ASP A 182 -9.32 1.59 4.02
N PRO A 183 -8.03 1.48 4.38
CA PRO A 183 -7.10 0.57 3.71
C PRO A 183 -7.50 -0.92 3.87
N ASP A 184 -8.29 -1.28 4.89
CA ASP A 184 -8.70 -2.66 5.13
C ASP A 184 -9.79 -3.10 4.12
N SER A 185 -10.56 -2.16 3.57
CA SER A 185 -11.65 -2.46 2.62
C SER A 185 -11.12 -3.05 1.30
N LYS A 186 -10.06 -2.46 0.72
CA LYS A 186 -9.41 -2.92 -0.51
C LYS A 186 -8.81 -4.32 -0.33
N ALA A 187 -8.26 -4.60 0.86
CA ALA A 187 -7.68 -5.90 1.18
C ALA A 187 -8.74 -7.01 1.20
N ILE A 188 -9.94 -6.74 1.73
CA ILE A 188 -11.05 -7.70 1.76
C ILE A 188 -11.52 -8.03 0.34
N PHE A 189 -11.75 -7.01 -0.50
CA PHE A 189 -12.21 -7.24 -1.88
C PHE A 189 -11.20 -8.05 -2.70
N LYS A 190 -9.89 -7.74 -2.57
CA LYS A 190 -8.84 -8.52 -3.23
C LYS A 190 -8.83 -9.99 -2.78
N LYS A 191 -8.99 -10.26 -1.49
CA LYS A 191 -9.09 -11.64 -0.96
C LYS A 191 -10.30 -12.38 -1.51
N LEU A 192 -11.45 -11.70 -1.60
CA LEU A 192 -12.67 -12.28 -2.14
C LEU A 192 -12.51 -12.65 -3.62
N LEU A 193 -11.92 -11.77 -4.44
CA LEU A 193 -11.66 -12.05 -5.85
C LEU A 193 -10.72 -13.24 -6.06
N ILE A 194 -9.64 -13.32 -5.27
CA ILE A 194 -8.72 -14.47 -5.32
C ILE A 194 -9.45 -15.76 -4.93
N GLY A 195 -10.29 -15.73 -3.90
CA GLY A 195 -11.10 -16.87 -3.47
C GLY A 195 -12.07 -17.35 -4.56
N ILE A 196 -12.80 -16.44 -5.20
CA ILE A 196 -13.72 -16.75 -6.29
C ILE A 196 -12.97 -17.32 -7.50
N GLY A 197 -11.85 -16.69 -7.89
CA GLY A 197 -11.01 -17.18 -9.00
C GLY A 197 -10.48 -18.59 -8.76
N GLY A 198 -10.01 -18.87 -7.53
CA GLY A 198 -9.59 -20.21 -7.13
C GLY A 198 -10.71 -21.25 -7.21
N ALA A 199 -11.91 -20.92 -6.72
CA ALA A 199 -13.07 -21.81 -6.78
C ALA A 199 -13.51 -22.11 -8.23
N LEU A 200 -13.56 -21.10 -9.10
CA LEU A 200 -13.90 -21.27 -10.52
C LEU A 200 -12.85 -22.09 -11.26
N GLY A 201 -11.55 -21.88 -10.97
CA GLY A 201 -10.48 -22.69 -11.53
C GLY A 201 -10.60 -24.16 -11.16
N LEU A 202 -10.86 -24.47 -9.88
CA LEU A 202 -11.09 -25.84 -9.42
C LEU A 202 -12.34 -26.47 -10.05
N ALA A 203 -13.44 -25.72 -10.18
CA ALA A 203 -14.66 -26.20 -10.82
C ALA A 203 -14.43 -26.55 -12.30
N LEU A 204 -13.67 -25.74 -13.05
CA LEU A 204 -13.31 -26.02 -14.44
C LEU A 204 -12.43 -27.27 -14.57
N ILE A 205 -11.44 -27.43 -13.69
CA ILE A 205 -10.58 -28.63 -13.67
C ILE A 205 -11.43 -29.88 -13.40
N ALA A 206 -12.32 -29.82 -12.42
CA ALA A 206 -13.23 -30.93 -12.09
C ALA A 206 -14.17 -31.26 -13.26
N PHE A 207 -14.72 -30.26 -13.94
CA PHE A 207 -15.59 -30.44 -15.11
C PHE A 207 -14.85 -31.11 -16.29
N VAL A 208 -13.61 -30.68 -16.58
CA VAL A 208 -12.78 -31.28 -17.63
C VAL A 208 -12.40 -32.73 -17.28
N ALA A 209 -12.03 -32.98 -16.02
CA ALA A 209 -11.74 -34.33 -15.54
C ALA A 209 -12.98 -35.24 -15.68
N TYR A 210 -14.15 -34.77 -15.26
CA TYR A 210 -15.42 -35.49 -15.41
C TYR A 210 -15.74 -35.81 -16.88
N ARG A 211 -15.63 -34.82 -17.79
CA ARG A 211 -15.92 -35.01 -19.21
C ARG A 211 -14.94 -35.99 -19.88
N SER A 212 -13.64 -35.91 -19.55
CA SER A 212 -12.63 -36.81 -20.09
C SER A 212 -12.80 -38.24 -19.61
N PHE A 213 -13.19 -38.45 -18.35
CA PHE A 213 -13.51 -39.76 -17.80
C PHE A 213 -14.76 -40.36 -18.46
N ASN A 214 -15.82 -39.57 -18.65
CA ASN A 214 -17.04 -40.05 -19.26
C ASN A 214 -16.87 -40.38 -20.75
N ARG A 215 -16.02 -39.64 -21.48
CA ARG A 215 -15.69 -39.94 -22.88
C ARG A 215 -14.96 -41.29 -23.02
N ARG A 216 -14.06 -41.64 -22.10
CA ARG A 216 -13.37 -42.94 -22.11
C ARG A 216 -14.30 -44.12 -21.83
N ARG A 217 -15.38 -43.93 -21.05
CA ARG A 217 -16.37 -44.99 -20.81
C ARG A 217 -17.20 -45.32 -22.05
N ASN A 218 -17.41 -44.37 -22.96
CA ASN A 218 -18.21 -44.56 -24.16
C ASN A 218 -17.40 -45.14 -25.35
N GLU A 219 -16.09 -45.29 -25.20
CA GLU A 219 -15.18 -45.90 -26.21
C GLU A 219 -14.84 -47.38 -25.86
N VAL A 220 -15.51 -47.97 -24.87
CA VAL A 220 -15.46 -49.41 -24.49
C VAL A 220 -16.85 -50.01 -24.69
#